data_AF-A0A259C985-F1
#
_entry.id   AF-A0A259C985-F1
#
_cell.length_a   1.000
_cell.length_b   1.000
_cell.length_c   1.000
_cell.angle_alpha   90.00
_cell.angle_beta   90.00
_cell.angle_gamma   90.00
#
_symmetry.space_group_name_H-M   'P 1'
#
loop_
_entity.id
_entity.type
_entity.pdbx_description
1 polymer ?
#
loop_
_entity_poly.entity_id
_entity_poly.type
_entity_poly.pdbx_seq_one_letter_code
_entity_poly.pdbx_strand_id
1 'polypeptide(L)'
;DPLHSGELNQAEIDKGQATPEYKLKMQRAPISVSRTKGPRYTPVSKRQDKPDGIAWILRNHPEVSDAQIGKLIGTTRTTIAAIRDRSHWNIANINPKDPVTLGLCSQRELDALVAKAAKKAGIEDDGLAEQRLGTDRDALIEELRAERTASVKAASEAAQEAEAAAWLAARRAEGISDS
;
A
#
# COMPACT_ATOMS: atom_id res chain seq x y z
N ASP A 1 4.16 -0.47 28.36
CA ASP A 1 5.38 -0.64 29.17
C ASP A 1 6.54 -0.93 28.22
N PRO A 2 7.57 -0.06 28.16
CA PRO A 2 8.68 -0.17 27.21
C PRO A 2 9.58 -1.40 27.43
N LEU A 3 9.60 -1.97 28.64
CA LEU A 3 10.27 -3.26 28.91
C LEU A 3 9.49 -4.41 28.25
N HIS A 4 8.18 -4.47 28.52
CA HIS A 4 7.30 -5.49 27.94
C HIS A 4 7.16 -5.38 26.42
N SER A 5 7.41 -4.19 25.85
CA SER A 5 7.36 -3.92 24.41
C SER A 5 8.69 -4.24 23.71
N GLY A 6 9.75 -4.57 24.46
CA GLY A 6 11.10 -4.85 23.93
C GLY A 6 11.80 -3.61 23.36
N GLU A 7 11.35 -2.41 23.74
CA GLU A 7 11.88 -1.13 23.27
C GLU A 7 13.12 -0.70 24.08
N LEU A 8 13.15 -1.07 25.37
CA LEU A 8 14.25 -0.89 26.31
C LEU A 8 14.55 -2.20 27.05
N ASN A 9 15.82 -2.39 27.45
CA ASN A 9 16.21 -3.47 28.34
C ASN A 9 16.40 -2.92 29.77
N GLN A 10 16.34 -3.82 30.77
CA GLN A 10 16.49 -3.42 32.17
C GLN A 10 17.84 -2.73 32.43
N ALA A 11 18.92 -3.24 31.82
CA ALA A 11 20.26 -2.68 31.96
C ALA A 11 20.38 -1.22 31.46
N GLU A 12 19.58 -0.83 30.47
CA GLU A 12 19.57 0.53 29.91
C GLU A 12 18.78 1.47 30.81
N ILE A 13 17.69 0.99 31.41
CA ILE A 13 16.94 1.71 32.43
C ILE A 13 17.82 1.95 33.66
N ASP A 14 18.57 0.94 34.11
CA ASP A 14 19.46 1.05 35.26
C ASP A 14 20.55 2.11 35.02
N LYS A 15 21.11 2.21 33.81
CA LYS A 15 22.04 3.29 33.42
C LYS A 15 21.39 4.67 33.43
N GLY A 16 20.15 4.77 32.93
CA GLY A 16 19.39 6.03 32.97
C GLY A 16 19.00 6.47 34.38
N GLN A 17 18.80 5.53 35.30
CA GLN A 17 18.57 5.83 36.71
C GLN A 17 19.85 6.27 37.42
N ALA A 18 20.99 5.67 37.07
CA ALA A 18 22.28 6.00 37.67
C ALA A 18 22.86 7.35 37.19
N THR A 19 22.44 7.86 36.04
CA THR A 19 23.00 9.09 35.45
C THR A 19 21.88 9.99 34.90
N PRO A 20 21.59 11.13 35.56
CA PRO A 20 20.50 12.03 35.16
C PRO A 20 20.64 12.63 33.76
N GLU A 21 21.86 12.73 33.24
CA GLU A 21 22.18 13.28 31.92
C GLU A 21 22.15 12.22 30.80
N TYR A 22 21.97 10.94 31.16
CA TYR A 22 22.04 9.84 30.21
C TYR A 22 20.78 9.76 29.35
N LYS A 23 20.95 9.82 28.03
CA LYS A 23 19.88 9.61 27.06
C LYS A 23 19.77 8.13 26.73
N LEU A 24 18.67 7.51 27.17
CA LEU A 24 18.33 6.12 26.88
C LEU A 24 18.35 5.85 25.38
N LYS A 25 19.02 4.76 24.97
CA LYS A 25 19.04 4.32 23.56
C LYS A 25 18.01 3.22 23.35
N MET A 26 17.03 3.45 22.47
CA MET A 26 16.03 2.44 22.10
C MET A 26 16.71 1.30 21.35
N GLN A 27 16.46 0.06 21.77
CA GLN A 27 17.02 -1.14 21.13
C GLN A 27 16.27 -1.49 19.85
N ARG A 28 14.99 -1.13 19.76
CA ARG A 28 14.12 -1.41 18.62
C ARG A 28 13.24 -0.19 18.35
N ALA A 29 13.09 0.17 17.08
CA ALA A 29 12.10 1.17 16.68
C ALA A 29 10.70 0.68 17.07
N PRO A 30 9.82 1.56 17.59
CA PRO A 30 8.48 1.18 18.01
C PRO A 30 7.75 0.53 16.83
N ILE A 31 7.46 -0.76 16.96
CA ILE A 31 6.69 -1.49 15.97
C ILE A 31 5.24 -1.09 16.20
N SER A 32 4.54 -0.66 15.14
CA SER A 32 3.08 -0.51 15.23
C SER A 32 2.48 -1.86 15.59
N VAL A 33 1.94 -1.98 16.80
CA VAL A 33 1.26 -3.19 17.27
C VAL A 33 0.15 -3.57 16.29
N SER A 34 0.37 -4.66 15.53
CA SER A 34 -0.69 -5.26 14.73
C SER A 34 -1.72 -5.86 15.68
N ARG A 35 -2.90 -5.24 15.73
CA ARG A 35 -3.99 -5.58 16.66
C ARG A 35 -4.42 -7.04 16.59
N THR A 36 -4.75 -7.59 17.75
CA THR A 36 -5.38 -8.90 17.90
C THR A 36 -6.71 -8.95 17.15
N LYS A 37 -6.93 -10.05 16.41
CA LYS A 37 -8.15 -10.29 15.62
C LYS A 37 -9.40 -10.24 16.51
N GLY A 38 -10.18 -9.16 16.41
CA GLY A 38 -11.48 -9.00 17.05
C GLY A 38 -12.38 -8.05 16.27
N PRO A 39 -13.72 -8.08 16.47
CA PRO A 39 -14.64 -7.15 15.81
C PRO A 39 -14.26 -5.70 16.09
N ARG A 40 -14.24 -4.85 15.05
CA ARG A 40 -13.91 -3.44 15.21
C ARG A 40 -15.01 -2.74 16.00
N TYR A 41 -14.65 -2.15 17.14
CA TYR A 41 -15.53 -1.17 17.78
C TYR A 41 -15.54 0.10 16.93
N THR A 42 -16.72 0.47 16.43
CA THR A 42 -16.92 1.75 15.75
C THR A 42 -17.33 2.79 16.79
N PRO A 43 -16.58 3.90 16.92
CA PRO A 43 -16.92 4.96 17.85
C PRO A 43 -18.29 5.56 17.51
N VAL A 44 -18.97 6.10 18.53
CA VAL A 44 -20.35 6.62 18.41
C VAL A 44 -20.48 7.65 17.30
N SER A 45 -19.49 8.54 17.15
CA SER A 45 -19.43 9.56 16.10
C SER A 45 -19.51 8.99 14.67
N LYS A 46 -19.07 7.75 14.48
CA LYS A 46 -19.03 7.06 13.18
C LYS A 46 -20.14 6.03 13.00
N ARG A 47 -21.08 5.92 13.96
CA ARG A 47 -22.19 4.94 13.87
C ARG A 47 -23.23 5.33 12.84
N GLN A 48 -23.44 6.62 12.62
CA GLN A 48 -24.36 7.15 11.61
C GLN A 48 -23.87 6.83 10.18
N ASP A 49 -22.56 6.65 9.99
CA ASP A 49 -21.96 6.31 8.69
C ASP A 49 -22.07 4.80 8.36
N LYS A 50 -22.39 3.95 9.34
CA LYS A 50 -22.45 2.49 9.13
C LYS A 50 -23.46 2.07 8.06
N PRO A 51 -24.70 2.61 8.04
CA PRO A 51 -25.68 2.21 7.04
C PRO A 51 -25.23 2.56 5.61
N ASP A 52 -24.59 3.72 5.42
CA ASP A 52 -24.00 4.14 4.14
C ASP A 52 -22.92 3.15 3.67
N GLY A 53 -22.01 2.75 4.58
CA GLY A 53 -20.97 1.77 4.30
C GLY A 53 -21.51 0.36 4.00
N ILE A 54 -22.53 -0.09 4.74
CA ILE A 54 -23.17 -1.39 4.50
C ILE A 54 -23.87 -1.40 3.13
N ALA A 55 -24.62 -0.34 2.82
CA ALA A 55 -25.31 -0.21 1.54
C ALA A 55 -24.34 -0.21 0.35
N TRP A 56 -23.16 0.39 0.50
CA TRP A 56 -22.11 0.34 -0.51
C TRP A 56 -21.56 -1.07 -0.74
N ILE A 57 -21.27 -1.83 0.33
CA ILE A 57 -20.78 -3.21 0.17
C ILE A 57 -21.86 -4.08 -0.48
N LEU A 58 -23.11 -3.98 -0.02
CA LEU A 58 -24.22 -4.76 -0.60
C LEU A 58 -24.42 -4.47 -2.10
N ARG A 59 -24.15 -3.24 -2.54
CA ARG A 59 -24.28 -2.82 -3.94
C ARG A 59 -23.10 -3.24 -4.81
N ASN A 60 -21.87 -3.05 -4.33
CA ASN A 60 -20.66 -3.23 -5.14
C ASN A 60 -20.03 -4.62 -4.99
N HIS A 61 -20.27 -5.29 -3.86
CA HIS A 61 -19.69 -6.58 -3.51
C HIS A 61 -20.76 -7.57 -3.01
N PRO A 62 -21.72 -7.98 -3.86
CA PRO A 62 -22.77 -8.93 -3.49
C PRO A 62 -22.24 -10.31 -3.09
N GLU A 63 -21.00 -10.65 -3.49
CA GLU A 63 -20.29 -11.87 -3.11
C GLU A 63 -19.90 -11.91 -1.61
N VAL A 64 -19.89 -10.75 -0.93
CA VAL A 64 -19.51 -10.64 0.48
C VAL A 64 -20.69 -11.02 1.38
N SER A 65 -20.45 -11.96 2.31
CA SER A 65 -21.49 -12.42 3.25
C SER A 65 -21.76 -11.45 4.41
N ASP A 66 -22.97 -11.48 4.99
CA ASP A 66 -23.34 -10.63 6.13
C ASP A 66 -22.43 -10.82 7.35
N ALA A 67 -21.91 -12.04 7.55
CA ALA A 67 -20.95 -12.33 8.61
C ALA A 67 -19.62 -11.58 8.40
N GLN A 68 -19.19 -11.45 7.15
CA GLN A 68 -17.99 -10.70 6.76
C GLN A 68 -18.22 -9.19 6.93
N ILE A 69 -19.36 -8.66 6.48
CA ILE A 69 -19.76 -7.25 6.65
C ILE A 69 -19.81 -6.88 8.13
N GLY A 70 -20.44 -7.72 8.96
CA GLY A 70 -20.54 -7.52 10.40
C GLY A 70 -19.18 -7.42 11.09
N LYS A 71 -18.22 -8.23 10.66
CA LYS A 71 -16.84 -8.21 11.18
C LYS A 71 -16.04 -6.98 10.71
N LEU A 72 -16.22 -6.55 9.46
CA LEU A 72 -15.50 -5.42 8.88
C LEU A 72 -15.95 -4.08 9.47
N ILE A 73 -17.27 -3.84 9.48
CA ILE A 73 -17.86 -2.56 9.89
C ILE A 73 -18.12 -2.51 11.41
N GLY A 74 -18.27 -3.67 12.06
CA GLY A 74 -18.65 -3.74 13.48
C GLY A 74 -20.15 -3.50 13.68
N THR A 75 -20.98 -4.24 12.93
CA THR A 75 -22.45 -4.15 12.97
C THR A 75 -23.08 -5.53 13.17
N THR A 76 -24.38 -5.59 13.43
CA THR A 76 -25.12 -6.85 13.58
C THR A 76 -25.70 -7.31 12.25
N ARG A 77 -25.91 -8.64 12.12
CA ARG A 77 -26.60 -9.25 10.97
C ARG A 77 -28.02 -8.70 10.78
N THR A 78 -28.72 -8.39 11.87
CA THR A 78 -30.06 -7.80 11.83
C THR A 78 -30.08 -6.43 11.16
N THR A 79 -29.11 -5.56 11.45
CA THR A 79 -28.98 -4.26 10.79
C THR A 79 -28.65 -4.41 9.31
N ILE A 80 -27.78 -5.36 8.95
CA ILE A 80 -27.44 -5.63 7.55
C ILE A 80 -28.67 -6.10 6.77
N ALA A 81 -29.44 -7.06 7.32
CA ALA A 81 -30.68 -7.53 6.73
C ALA A 81 -31.70 -6.39 6.55
N ALA A 82 -31.88 -5.55 7.58
CA ALA A 82 -32.79 -4.41 7.49
C ALA A 82 -32.41 -3.40 6.37
N ILE A 83 -31.12 -3.23 6.09
CA ILE A 83 -30.65 -2.38 4.99
C ILE A 83 -30.88 -3.07 3.64
N ARG A 84 -30.60 -4.37 3.55
CA ARG A 84 -30.85 -5.19 2.34
C ARG A 84 -32.32 -5.20 1.96
N ASP A 85 -33.19 -5.41 2.94
CA ASP A 85 -34.65 -5.49 2.78
C ASP A 85 -35.32 -4.11 2.76
N ARG A 86 -34.53 -3.03 2.81
CA ARG A 86 -35.00 -1.65 2.83
C ARG A 86 -35.98 -1.33 3.97
N SER A 87 -35.88 -2.03 5.08
CA SER A 87 -36.72 -1.90 6.29
C SER A 87 -36.03 -1.15 7.44
N HIS A 88 -34.79 -0.69 7.24
CA HIS A 88 -34.11 0.15 8.22
C HIS A 88 -34.87 1.47 8.42
N TRP A 89 -35.09 1.89 9.67
CA TRP A 89 -35.82 3.13 10.00
C TRP A 89 -35.35 4.39 9.25
N ASN A 90 -34.07 4.47 8.87
CA ASN A 90 -33.51 5.61 8.14
C ASN A 90 -33.26 5.34 6.64
N ILE A 91 -33.90 4.32 6.05
CA ILE A 91 -33.58 3.85 4.68
C ILE A 91 -33.65 4.94 3.61
N ALA A 92 -34.52 5.93 3.78
CA ALA A 92 -34.68 7.05 2.85
C ALA A 92 -33.43 7.94 2.73
N ASN A 93 -32.62 8.02 3.80
CA ASN A 93 -31.45 8.90 3.87
C ASN A 93 -30.13 8.15 3.69
N ILE A 94 -30.15 6.83 3.51
CA ILE A 94 -28.94 6.02 3.34
C ILE A 94 -28.41 6.24 1.93
N ASN A 95 -27.16 6.72 1.84
CA ASN A 95 -26.47 6.86 0.57
C ASN A 95 -25.25 5.94 0.52
N PRO A 96 -25.17 4.99 -0.43
CA PRO A 96 -24.02 4.09 -0.55
C PRO A 96 -22.70 4.88 -0.69
N LYS A 97 -21.84 4.80 0.33
CA LYS A 97 -20.51 5.40 0.34
C LYS A 97 -19.46 4.38 0.75
N ASP A 98 -18.28 4.51 0.18
CA ASP A 98 -17.17 3.58 0.43
C ASP A 98 -16.79 3.56 1.93
N PRO A 99 -16.83 2.40 2.60
CA PRO A 99 -16.51 2.27 4.02
C PRO A 99 -15.07 2.68 4.37
N VAL A 100 -14.13 2.66 3.42
CA VAL A 100 -12.76 3.15 3.61
C VAL A 100 -12.77 4.68 3.73
N THR A 101 -13.48 5.37 2.83
CA THR A 101 -13.59 6.84 2.85
C THR A 101 -14.31 7.35 4.09
N LEU A 102 -15.26 6.57 4.62
CA LEU A 102 -15.95 6.86 5.86
C LEU A 102 -15.08 6.65 7.12
N GLY A 103 -13.94 5.97 6.96
CA GLY A 103 -13.04 5.59 8.05
C GLY A 103 -13.56 4.40 8.88
N LEU A 104 -14.42 3.56 8.31
CA LEU A 104 -14.98 2.36 8.97
C LEU A 104 -14.04 1.16 8.83
N CYS A 105 -13.29 1.08 7.72
CA CYS A 105 -12.23 0.11 7.53
C CYS A 105 -11.02 0.69 6.79
N SER A 106 -9.93 -0.07 6.78
CA SER A 106 -8.77 0.24 5.93
C SER A 106 -8.91 -0.41 4.57
N GLN A 107 -8.25 0.17 3.57
CA GLN A 107 -8.20 -0.37 2.20
C GLN A 107 -7.81 -1.85 2.19
N ARG A 108 -6.72 -2.18 2.90
CA ARG A 108 -6.19 -3.55 2.99
C ARG A 108 -7.21 -4.56 3.53
N GLU A 109 -8.07 -4.15 4.45
CA GLU A 109 -9.11 -5.02 5.00
C GLU A 109 -10.27 -5.23 4.03
N LEU A 110 -10.64 -4.19 3.29
CA LEU A 110 -11.65 -4.29 2.24
C LEU A 110 -11.17 -5.21 1.12
N ASP A 111 -9.96 -4.98 0.60
CA ASP A 111 -9.37 -5.77 -0.48
C ASP A 111 -9.23 -7.25 -0.06
N ALA A 112 -8.74 -7.52 1.15
CA ALA A 112 -8.63 -8.88 1.67
C ALA A 112 -9.99 -9.57 1.84
N LEU A 113 -11.04 -8.81 2.16
CA LEU A 113 -12.39 -9.33 2.28
C LEU A 113 -12.97 -9.71 0.93
N VAL A 114 -12.85 -8.80 -0.05
CA VAL A 114 -13.33 -8.95 -1.42
C VAL A 114 -12.62 -10.13 -2.10
N ALA A 115 -11.28 -10.19 -2.04
CA ALA A 115 -10.52 -11.30 -2.61
C ALA A 115 -10.93 -12.66 -2.01
N LYS A 116 -11.16 -12.71 -0.70
CA LYS A 116 -11.62 -13.93 -0.04
C LYS A 116 -13.05 -14.31 -0.43
N ALA A 117 -13.92 -13.33 -0.61
CA ALA A 117 -15.31 -13.53 -1.00
C ALA A 117 -15.41 -13.98 -2.47
N ALA A 118 -14.70 -13.33 -3.39
CA ALA A 118 -14.60 -13.70 -4.80
C ALA A 118 -14.12 -15.15 -4.97
N LYS A 119 -13.00 -15.52 -4.30
CA LYS A 119 -12.48 -16.89 -4.30
C LYS A 119 -13.50 -17.91 -3.80
N LYS A 120 -14.30 -17.56 -2.79
CA LYS A 120 -15.33 -18.45 -2.24
C LYS A 120 -16.54 -18.55 -3.17
N ALA A 121 -16.87 -17.49 -3.89
CA ALA A 121 -17.96 -17.43 -4.84
C ALA A 121 -17.64 -18.17 -6.16
N GLY A 122 -16.42 -18.70 -6.33
CA GLY A 122 -16.00 -19.34 -7.57
C GLY A 122 -15.81 -18.34 -8.70
N ILE A 123 -15.78 -17.04 -8.39
CA ILE A 123 -15.27 -16.00 -9.26
C ILE A 123 -13.75 -16.16 -9.18
N GLU A 124 -13.21 -17.07 -9.99
CA GLU A 124 -11.80 -16.96 -10.34
C GLU A 124 -11.62 -15.56 -10.91
N ASP A 125 -10.74 -14.76 -10.32
CA ASP A 125 -10.16 -13.64 -11.05
C ASP A 125 -9.58 -14.29 -12.31
N ASP A 126 -10.06 -13.92 -13.49
CA ASP A 126 -9.72 -14.53 -14.78
C ASP A 126 -8.21 -14.44 -15.11
N GLY A 127 -7.37 -14.07 -14.14
CA GLY A 127 -5.97 -13.72 -14.27
C GLY A 127 -5.78 -12.46 -15.08
N LEU A 128 -6.85 -11.83 -15.59
CA LEU A 128 -6.76 -10.70 -16.52
C LEU A 128 -6.17 -9.47 -15.85
N ALA A 129 -6.48 -9.23 -14.57
CA ALA A 129 -5.91 -8.11 -13.81
C ALA A 129 -4.43 -8.37 -13.48
N GLU A 130 -4.09 -9.58 -13.03
CA GLU A 130 -2.70 -10.00 -12.77
C GLU A 130 -1.86 -10.04 -14.06
N GLN A 131 -2.43 -10.49 -15.18
CA GLN A 131 -1.82 -10.50 -16.51
C GLN A 131 -1.60 -9.08 -17.03
N ARG A 132 -2.57 -8.18 -16.87
CA ARG A 132 -2.41 -6.75 -17.24
C ARG A 132 -1.32 -6.09 -16.41
N LEU A 133 -1.31 -6.33 -15.10
CA LEU A 133 -0.25 -5.85 -14.19
C LEU A 133 1.11 -6.43 -14.57
N GLY A 134 1.16 -7.69 -15.02
CA GLY A 134 2.35 -8.33 -15.57
C GLY A 134 2.84 -7.65 -16.85
N THR A 135 1.95 -7.43 -17.83
CA THR A 135 2.30 -6.79 -19.11
C THR A 135 2.77 -5.35 -18.93
N ASP A 136 2.11 -4.57 -18.06
CA ASP A 136 2.49 -3.18 -17.81
C ASP A 136 3.86 -3.09 -17.11
N ARG A 137 4.13 -4.03 -16.20
CA ARG A 137 5.43 -4.13 -15.52
C ARG A 137 6.54 -4.53 -16.49
N ASP A 138 6.29 -5.48 -17.38
CA ASP A 138 7.28 -5.95 -18.34
C ASP A 138 7.63 -4.87 -19.38
N ALA A 139 6.63 -4.11 -19.83
CA ALA A 139 6.83 -2.95 -20.70
C ALA A 139 7.73 -1.89 -20.06
N LEU A 140 7.50 -1.56 -18.78
CA LEU A 140 8.31 -0.60 -18.04
C LEU A 140 9.76 -1.07 -17.84
N ILE A 141 9.96 -2.37 -17.60
CA ILE A 141 11.31 -2.95 -17.48
C ILE A 141 12.07 -2.83 -18.79
N GLU A 142 11.42 -3.06 -19.92
CA GLU A 142 12.04 -2.97 -21.24
C GLU A 142 12.39 -1.52 -21.60
N GLU A 143 11.49 -0.57 -21.30
CA GLU A 143 11.74 0.86 -21.46
C GLU A 143 12.99 1.30 -20.67
N LEU A 144 13.07 0.95 -19.39
CA LEU A 144 14.23 1.27 -18.54
C LEU A 144 15.53 0.62 -19.02
N ARG A 145 15.46 -0.57 -19.65
CA ARG A 145 16.63 -1.22 -20.26
C ARG A 145 17.06 -0.49 -21.52
N ALA A 146 16.13 -0.08 -22.37
CA ALA A 146 16.40 0.70 -23.58
C ALA A 146 17.02 2.06 -23.25
N GLU A 147 16.54 2.75 -22.22
CA GLU A 147 17.14 3.99 -21.73
C GLU A 147 18.58 3.79 -21.26
N ARG A 148 18.86 2.71 -20.51
CA ARG A 148 20.21 2.40 -20.06
C ARG A 148 21.14 2.06 -21.21
N THR A 149 20.71 1.25 -22.17
CA THR A 149 21.56 0.88 -23.32
C THR A 149 21.82 2.08 -24.22
N ALA A 150 20.83 2.94 -24.45
CA ALA A 150 21.00 4.19 -25.18
C ALA A 150 21.98 5.13 -24.46
N SER A 151 21.87 5.25 -23.14
CA SER A 151 22.78 6.08 -22.33
C SER A 151 24.22 5.56 -22.38
N VAL A 152 24.43 4.24 -22.29
CA VAL A 152 25.76 3.62 -22.40
C VAL A 152 26.33 3.81 -23.81
N LYS A 153 25.51 3.66 -24.85
CA LYS A 153 25.93 3.87 -26.24
C LYS A 153 26.34 5.31 -26.48
N ALA A 154 25.50 6.27 -26.09
CA ALA A 154 25.80 7.70 -26.21
C ALA A 154 27.07 8.09 -25.43
N ALA A 155 27.28 7.52 -24.24
CA ALA A 155 28.50 7.75 -23.47
C ALA A 155 29.75 7.19 -24.18
N SER A 156 29.64 6.01 -24.81
CA SER A 156 30.73 5.41 -25.56
C SER A 156 31.06 6.16 -26.85
N GLU A 157 30.04 6.64 -27.57
CA GLU A 157 30.20 7.44 -28.78
C GLU A 157 30.82 8.80 -28.45
N ALA A 158 30.35 9.46 -27.39
CA ALA A 158 30.95 10.71 -26.92
C ALA A 158 32.42 10.55 -26.49
N ALA A 159 32.78 9.40 -25.89
CA ALA A 159 34.16 9.08 -25.55
C ALA A 159 35.03 8.87 -26.81
N GLN A 160 34.51 8.16 -27.82
CA GLN A 160 35.20 7.94 -29.10
C GLN A 160 35.37 9.25 -29.88
N GLU A 161 34.36 10.12 -29.90
CA GLU A 161 34.44 11.44 -30.52
C GLU A 161 35.46 12.34 -29.81
N ALA A 162 35.51 12.31 -28.48
CA ALA A 162 36.51 13.05 -27.71
C ALA A 162 37.93 12.53 -27.98
N GLU A 163 38.12 11.21 -28.08
CA GLU A 163 39.40 10.58 -28.42
C GLU A 163 39.84 10.92 -29.85
N ALA A 164 38.92 10.86 -30.83
CA ALA A 164 39.19 11.23 -32.21
C ALA A 164 39.52 12.72 -32.36
N ALA A 165 38.80 13.60 -31.64
CA ALA A 165 39.09 15.04 -31.61
C ALA A 165 40.45 15.32 -30.98
N ALA A 166 40.82 14.61 -29.90
CA ALA A 166 42.12 14.72 -29.26
C ALA A 166 43.24 14.25 -30.19
N TRP A 167 43.04 13.14 -30.92
CA TRP A 167 43.99 12.63 -31.91
C TRP A 167 44.19 13.61 -33.08
N LEU A 168 43.12 14.19 -33.62
CA LEU A 168 43.21 15.20 -34.68
C LEU A 168 43.88 16.49 -34.21
N ALA A 169 43.64 16.91 -32.97
CA ALA A 169 44.29 18.07 -32.37
C ALA A 169 45.80 17.83 -32.17
N ALA A 170 46.18 16.64 -31.69
CA ALA A 170 47.59 16.24 -31.57
C ALA A 170 48.28 16.20 -32.95
N ARG A 171 47.64 15.59 -33.95
CA ARG A 171 48.18 15.52 -35.33
C ARG A 171 48.32 16.90 -35.98
N ARG A 172 47.42 17.85 -35.68
CA ARG A 172 47.53 19.25 -36.14
C ARG A 172 48.65 20.00 -35.43
N ALA A 173 48.90 19.71 -34.15
CA ALA A 173 50.00 20.29 -33.38
C ALA A 173 51.38 19.75 -33.83
N GLU A 174 51.44 18.51 -34.33
CA GLU A 174 52.66 17.88 -34.85
C GLU A 174 53.06 18.29 -36.28
N GLY A 175 52.24 19.08 -36.98
CA GLY A 175 52.65 19.78 -38.21
C GLY A 175 53.05 18.88 -39.39
N ILE A 176 52.09 18.19 -40.01
CA ILE A 176 52.29 17.62 -41.36
C ILE A 176 51.95 18.70 -42.39
N SER A 177 52.99 19.33 -42.92
CA SER A 177 52.97 20.04 -44.20
C SER A 177 52.94 19.01 -45.33
N ASP A 178 51.80 18.81 -45.99
CA ASP A 178 51.78 18.26 -47.34
C ASP A 178 51.77 19.44 -48.32
N SER A 179 52.86 19.55 -49.09
CA SER A 179 52.96 20.34 -50.32
C SER A 179 52.34 19.59 -51.49
#